data_AF-A0A963EFU8-F1
#
_entry.id   AF-A0A963EFU8-F1
#
_cell.length_a   1.000
_cell.length_b   1.000
_cell.length_c   1.000
_cell.angle_alpha   90.00
_cell.angle_beta   90.00
_cell.angle_gamma   90.00
#
_symmetry.space_group_name_H-M   'P 1'
#
loop_
_entity.id
_entity.type
_entity.pdbx_description
1 polymer ?
#
loop_
_entity_poly.entity_id
_entity_poly.type
_entity_poly.pdbx_seq_one_letter_code
_entity_poly.pdbx_strand_id
1 'polypeptide(L)'
;MKIGYQTLEQAAFEIMSRAAIDIPQDYVDGIKGMIDLERGDLSAFVLQSMVENWEAATEDRRPMCADTGLPRYYVKVGNEASVEGGFIALEKALRRATARATHEIPLRPNRVHPLWRTDHDNNVGLNAPEVEWSFEPDADWIDITTVHKGGLFGSDYRMLFPGDGIDGIKRFFLDTLIAFGKRGLACQPAIVGIGLGGSKDITMVLGKQAACLRTVGDRNPDPDIAALELELKELGNSIGMGAMGFIGSSMCVDVHIEAGFTHTGGMPMSVHTFCLSSRRATVRIHADGSTGHRTDPQWFTPYHRRETVEWTPPSEASSRSA
;
A
#
# COMPACT_ATOMS: atom_id res chain seq x y z
N MET A 1 24.91 2.12 17.99
CA MET A 1 24.43 0.87 18.65
C MET A 1 23.80 -0.01 17.56
N LYS A 2 23.60 -1.31 17.81
CA LYS A 2 22.99 -2.22 16.82
C LYS A 2 21.60 -2.65 17.30
N ILE A 3 20.63 -2.63 16.40
CA ILE A 3 19.28 -3.13 16.65
C ILE A 3 19.36 -4.66 16.81
N GLY A 4 18.90 -5.15 17.96
CA GLY A 4 18.98 -6.57 18.31
C GLY A 4 17.98 -7.44 17.56
N TYR A 5 18.33 -8.70 17.33
CA TYR A 5 17.48 -9.65 16.59
C TYR A 5 16.09 -9.83 17.22
N GLN A 6 16.04 -9.97 18.56
CA GLN A 6 14.78 -10.19 19.29
C GLN A 6 13.84 -8.98 19.19
N THR A 7 14.40 -7.76 19.21
CA THR A 7 13.63 -6.54 19.01
C THR A 7 12.97 -6.53 17.63
N LEU A 8 13.69 -6.94 16.59
CA LEU A 8 13.16 -7.00 15.22
C LEU A 8 12.03 -8.03 15.08
N GLU A 9 12.24 -9.25 15.57
CA GLU A 9 11.24 -10.33 15.47
C GLU A 9 9.98 -9.97 16.25
N GLN A 10 10.13 -9.43 17.47
CA GLN A 10 9.01 -9.05 18.31
C GLN A 10 8.24 -7.84 17.74
N ALA A 11 8.94 -6.81 17.27
CA ALA A 11 8.31 -5.66 16.64
C ALA A 11 7.55 -6.05 15.36
N ALA A 12 8.12 -6.95 14.53
CA ALA A 12 7.47 -7.49 13.35
C ALA A 12 6.21 -8.31 13.71
N PHE A 13 6.28 -9.13 14.76
CA PHE A 13 5.12 -9.89 15.24
C PHE A 13 3.99 -8.97 15.73
N GLU A 14 4.32 -7.91 16.47
CA GLU A 14 3.35 -6.95 16.99
C GLU A 14 2.61 -6.20 15.88
N ILE A 15 3.32 -5.74 14.83
CA ILE A 15 2.67 -5.09 13.70
C ILE A 15 1.85 -6.08 12.87
N MET A 16 2.23 -7.36 12.78
CA MET A 16 1.41 -8.41 12.15
C MET A 16 0.09 -8.62 12.90
N SER A 17 0.12 -8.56 14.24
CA SER A 17 -1.09 -8.61 15.08
C SER A 17 -1.99 -7.42 14.81
N ARG A 18 -1.42 -6.22 14.88
CA ARG A 18 -2.15 -4.97 14.65
C ARG A 18 -2.76 -4.93 13.25
N ALA A 19 -1.99 -5.22 12.21
CA ALA A 19 -2.51 -5.21 10.85
C ALA A 19 -3.59 -6.26 10.60
N ALA A 20 -3.56 -7.41 11.28
CA ALA A 20 -4.60 -8.42 11.11
C ALA A 20 -5.93 -8.08 11.81
N ILE A 21 -5.86 -7.38 12.95
CA ILE A 21 -6.97 -7.22 13.89
C ILE A 21 -7.52 -5.78 13.90
N ASP A 22 -6.65 -4.79 13.84
CA ASP A 22 -6.97 -3.38 14.04
C ASP A 22 -6.90 -2.60 12.71
N ILE A 23 -7.77 -1.61 12.53
CA ILE A 23 -7.78 -0.74 11.34
C ILE A 23 -6.96 0.53 11.61
N PRO A 24 -6.11 0.99 10.67
CA PRO A 24 -5.44 2.29 10.76
C PRO A 24 -6.41 3.45 10.95
N GLN A 25 -6.09 4.35 11.88
CA GLN A 25 -6.97 5.47 12.23
C GLN A 25 -7.37 6.34 11.03
N ASP A 26 -6.44 6.57 10.08
CA ASP A 26 -6.73 7.34 8.87
C ASP A 26 -7.86 6.72 8.03
N TYR A 27 -7.90 5.39 7.95
CA TYR A 27 -8.96 4.69 7.23
C TYR A 27 -10.28 4.69 8.03
N VAL A 28 -10.23 4.52 9.36
CA VAL A 28 -11.43 4.63 10.22
C VAL A 28 -12.08 6.01 10.05
N ASP A 29 -11.30 7.08 10.16
CA ASP A 29 -11.80 8.44 10.06
C ASP A 29 -12.36 8.73 8.65
N GLY A 30 -11.66 8.23 7.62
CA GLY A 30 -12.13 8.31 6.24
C GLY A 30 -13.48 7.67 6.03
N ILE A 31 -13.68 6.45 6.56
CA ILE A 31 -14.94 5.70 6.39
C ILE A 31 -16.06 6.30 7.23
N LYS A 32 -15.80 6.74 8.46
CA LYS A 32 -16.78 7.48 9.26
C LYS A 32 -17.28 8.74 8.54
N GLY A 33 -16.37 9.48 7.91
CA GLY A 33 -16.75 10.63 7.08
C GLY A 33 -17.59 10.27 5.84
N MET A 34 -17.43 9.06 5.29
CA MET A 34 -18.25 8.60 4.16
C MET A 34 -19.66 8.18 4.58
N ILE A 35 -19.85 7.63 5.79
CA ILE A 35 -21.18 7.25 6.31
C ILE A 35 -22.14 8.44 6.26
N ASP A 36 -21.67 9.62 6.68
CA ASP A 36 -22.48 10.85 6.72
C ASP A 36 -22.86 11.40 5.33
N LEU A 37 -22.14 10.99 4.29
CA LEU A 37 -22.27 11.50 2.92
C LEU A 37 -22.86 10.47 1.94
N GLU A 38 -23.05 9.23 2.38
CA GLU A 38 -23.53 8.14 1.55
C GLU A 38 -25.00 8.36 1.17
N ARG A 39 -25.30 8.13 -0.11
CA ARG A 39 -26.62 8.39 -0.71
C ARG A 39 -27.49 7.14 -0.84
N GLY A 40 -26.90 5.95 -0.75
CA GLY A 40 -27.63 4.69 -0.83
C GLY A 40 -27.84 4.04 0.54
N ASP A 41 -29.09 3.78 0.93
CA ASP A 41 -29.43 3.18 2.23
C ASP A 41 -28.69 1.87 2.51
N LEU A 42 -28.65 0.98 1.52
CA LEU A 42 -27.93 -0.30 1.65
C LEU A 42 -26.41 -0.09 1.73
N SER A 43 -25.87 0.89 0.99
CA SER A 43 -24.45 1.24 1.07
C SER A 43 -24.09 1.78 2.45
N ALA A 44 -24.90 2.68 2.99
CA ALA A 44 -24.71 3.27 4.31
C ALA A 44 -24.80 2.21 5.42
N PHE A 45 -25.79 1.31 5.34
CA PHE A 45 -25.90 0.16 6.25
C PHE A 45 -24.63 -0.71 6.21
N VAL A 46 -24.11 -1.01 5.02
CA VAL A 46 -22.90 -1.80 4.86
C VAL A 46 -21.70 -1.10 5.48
N LEU A 47 -21.52 0.21 5.29
CA LEU A 47 -20.45 0.97 5.94
C LEU A 47 -20.54 0.91 7.47
N GLN A 48 -21.75 1.04 8.02
CA GLN A 48 -21.97 0.92 9.47
C GLN A 48 -21.62 -0.48 9.97
N SER A 49 -22.06 -1.54 9.28
CA SER A 49 -21.71 -2.92 9.61
C SER A 49 -20.21 -3.20 9.51
N MET A 50 -19.49 -2.51 8.61
CA MET A 50 -18.02 -2.61 8.56
C MET A 50 -17.38 -2.06 9.84
N VAL A 51 -17.82 -0.89 10.32
CA VAL A 51 -17.31 -0.28 11.55
C VAL A 51 -17.59 -1.18 12.75
N GLU A 52 -18.81 -1.71 12.87
CA GLU A 52 -19.18 -2.67 13.93
C GLU A 52 -18.31 -3.93 13.88
N ASN A 53 -18.02 -4.46 12.68
CA ASN A 53 -17.14 -5.61 12.53
C ASN A 53 -15.70 -5.31 12.96
N TRP A 54 -15.20 -4.09 12.75
CA TRP A 54 -13.85 -3.72 13.23
C TRP A 54 -13.80 -3.62 14.75
N GLU A 55 -14.82 -3.02 15.36
CA GLU A 55 -14.95 -2.93 16.82
C GLU A 55 -14.98 -4.34 17.44
N ALA A 56 -15.79 -5.23 16.89
CA ALA A 56 -15.85 -6.63 17.31
C ALA A 56 -14.51 -7.37 17.12
N ALA A 57 -13.83 -7.17 15.98
CA ALA A 57 -12.52 -7.77 15.72
C ALA A 57 -11.47 -7.34 16.76
N THR A 58 -11.43 -6.04 17.09
CA THR A 58 -10.53 -5.49 18.11
C THR A 58 -10.88 -6.00 19.51
N GLU A 59 -12.16 -6.09 19.87
CA GLU A 59 -12.61 -6.63 21.17
C GLU A 59 -12.28 -8.11 21.32
N ASP A 60 -12.59 -8.91 20.30
CA ASP A 60 -12.37 -10.37 20.29
C ASP A 60 -10.90 -10.75 20.06
N ARG A 61 -10.05 -9.78 19.69
CA ARG A 61 -8.65 -10.00 19.25
C ARG A 61 -8.55 -11.03 18.13
N ARG A 62 -9.43 -10.90 17.12
CA ARG A 62 -9.51 -11.81 15.97
C ARG A 62 -9.30 -11.07 14.65
N PRO A 63 -8.76 -11.75 13.62
CA PRO A 63 -8.62 -11.10 12.32
C PRO A 63 -9.95 -10.61 11.77
N MET A 64 -9.98 -9.37 11.28
CA MET A 64 -11.24 -8.71 10.90
C MET A 64 -11.92 -9.28 9.64
N CYS A 65 -11.21 -10.13 8.90
CA CYS A 65 -11.66 -10.67 7.62
C CYS A 65 -11.21 -12.12 7.50
N ALA A 66 -12.11 -12.98 7.01
CA ALA A 66 -11.84 -14.40 6.80
C ALA A 66 -10.70 -14.69 5.79
N ASP A 67 -10.45 -13.77 4.86
CA ASP A 67 -9.23 -13.76 4.07
C ASP A 67 -8.21 -12.85 4.75
N THR A 68 -7.31 -13.41 5.56
CA THR A 68 -6.22 -12.66 6.24
C THR A 68 -5.16 -12.13 5.27
N GLY A 69 -5.34 -12.34 3.96
CA GLY A 69 -4.47 -11.85 2.90
C GLY A 69 -3.14 -12.55 2.81
N LEU A 70 -2.24 -11.91 2.08
CA LEU A 70 -0.84 -12.27 1.93
C LEU A 70 -0.01 -11.23 2.69
N PRO A 71 0.48 -11.55 3.90
CA PRO A 71 1.37 -10.65 4.63
C PRO A 71 2.64 -10.38 3.83
N ARG A 72 3.04 -9.10 3.80
CA ARG A 72 4.25 -8.61 3.17
C ARG A 72 4.80 -7.42 3.94
N TYR A 73 6.09 -7.15 3.76
CA TYR A 73 6.78 -6.06 4.46
C TYR A 73 7.29 -5.00 3.49
N TYR A 74 7.22 -3.76 3.94
CA TYR A 74 7.94 -2.62 3.41
C TYR A 74 8.92 -2.16 4.50
N VAL A 75 10.21 -2.20 4.21
CA VAL A 75 11.28 -1.92 5.16
C VAL A 75 12.08 -0.73 4.67
N LYS A 76 12.01 0.39 5.39
CA LYS A 76 12.78 1.59 5.09
C LYS A 76 13.90 1.72 6.10
N VAL A 77 15.14 1.70 5.60
CA VAL A 77 16.36 1.60 6.41
C VAL A 77 17.11 2.93 6.36
N GLY A 78 17.38 3.50 7.52
CA GLY A 78 18.30 4.63 7.62
C GLY A 78 19.74 4.23 7.33
N ASN A 79 20.53 5.07 6.65
CA ASN A 79 21.91 4.78 6.30
C ASN A 79 22.78 4.44 7.52
N GLU A 80 22.50 5.09 8.66
CA GLU A 80 23.24 4.91 9.91
C GLU A 80 22.67 3.76 10.77
N ALA A 81 21.57 3.14 10.33
CA ALA A 81 20.98 2.01 11.03
C ALA A 81 21.85 0.76 10.90
N SER A 82 22.06 0.07 12.02
CA SER A 82 22.84 -1.17 12.06
C SER A 82 22.05 -2.28 12.73
N VAL A 83 22.05 -3.47 12.13
CA VAL A 83 21.35 -4.66 12.64
C VAL A 83 22.34 -5.69 13.15
N GLU A 84 22.08 -6.24 14.34
CA GLU A 84 22.80 -7.40 14.84
C GLU A 84 22.61 -8.61 13.90
N GLY A 85 23.71 -9.17 13.39
CA GLY A 85 23.65 -10.24 12.38
C GLY A 85 23.33 -9.77 10.95
N GLY A 86 23.22 -8.45 10.73
CA GLY A 86 23.00 -7.84 9.41
C GLY A 86 21.59 -8.03 8.85
N PHE A 87 21.38 -7.61 7.60
CA PHE A 87 20.04 -7.66 6.97
C PHE A 87 19.50 -9.07 6.72
N ILE A 88 20.36 -10.09 6.71
CA ILE A 88 19.92 -11.51 6.72
C ILE A 88 19.22 -11.85 8.03
N ALA A 89 19.71 -11.33 9.16
CA ALA A 89 19.06 -11.53 10.45
C ALA A 89 17.71 -10.79 10.50
N LEU A 90 17.62 -9.58 9.91
CA LEU A 90 16.35 -8.87 9.75
C LEU A 90 15.35 -9.65 8.89
N GLU A 91 15.74 -10.11 7.70
CA GLU A 91 14.85 -10.91 6.84
C GLU A 91 14.37 -12.17 7.58
N LYS A 92 15.27 -12.87 8.26
CA LYS A 92 14.92 -14.05 9.08
C LYS A 92 13.94 -13.71 10.20
N ALA A 93 14.10 -12.56 10.85
CA ALA A 93 13.17 -12.08 11.89
C ALA A 93 11.77 -11.86 11.30
N LEU A 94 11.67 -11.22 10.13
CA LEU A 94 10.39 -11.00 9.44
C LEU A 94 9.71 -12.33 9.03
N ARG A 95 10.48 -13.29 8.51
CA ARG A 95 9.96 -14.64 8.20
C ARG A 95 9.44 -15.37 9.44
N ARG A 96 10.22 -15.33 10.54
CA ARG A 96 9.83 -15.98 11.80
C ARG A 96 8.59 -15.34 12.41
N ALA A 97 8.54 -14.00 12.44
CA ALA A 97 7.36 -13.27 12.87
C ALA A 97 6.11 -13.64 12.07
N THR A 98 6.24 -13.82 10.75
CA THR A 98 5.13 -14.24 9.87
C THR A 98 4.64 -15.65 10.17
N ALA A 99 5.56 -16.60 10.33
CA ALA A 99 5.22 -17.98 10.68
C ALA A 99 4.55 -18.06 12.07
N ARG A 100 5.13 -17.37 13.05
CA ARG A 100 4.61 -17.24 14.41
C ARG A 100 3.22 -16.62 14.43
N ALA A 101 3.05 -15.49 13.73
CA ALA A 101 1.79 -14.78 13.61
C ALA A 101 0.69 -15.64 13.00
N THR A 102 1.03 -16.51 12.03
CA THR A 102 0.04 -17.38 11.40
C THR A 102 -0.67 -18.28 12.42
N HIS A 103 0.05 -18.80 13.42
CA HIS A 103 -0.54 -19.63 14.46
C HIS A 103 -1.06 -18.85 15.67
N GLU A 104 -0.33 -17.83 16.13
CA GLU A 104 -0.68 -17.09 17.36
C GLU A 104 -1.76 -16.03 17.16
N ILE A 105 -1.90 -15.45 15.96
CA ILE A 105 -2.95 -14.45 15.60
C ILE A 105 -4.08 -15.11 14.77
N PRO A 106 -4.24 -16.44 14.92
CA PRO A 106 -4.84 -17.36 13.93
C PRO A 106 -5.08 -16.78 12.53
N LEU A 107 -4.01 -16.44 11.80
CA LEU A 107 -4.16 -16.04 10.40
C LEU A 107 -4.53 -17.28 9.57
N ARG A 108 -5.33 -17.07 8.52
CA ARG A 108 -5.54 -18.11 7.53
C ARG A 108 -4.23 -18.32 6.75
N PRO A 109 -3.73 -19.56 6.62
CA PRO A 109 -2.60 -19.86 5.75
C PRO A 109 -3.07 -19.75 4.29
N ASN A 110 -2.72 -18.64 3.65
CA ASN A 110 -3.18 -18.30 2.29
C ASN A 110 -2.10 -18.54 1.23
N ARG A 111 -0.92 -19.04 1.63
CA ARG A 111 0.21 -19.26 0.73
C ARG A 111 0.40 -20.72 0.41
N VAL A 112 0.33 -21.01 -0.89
CA VAL A 112 0.61 -22.33 -1.41
C VAL A 112 1.48 -22.28 -2.65
N HIS A 113 2.17 -23.37 -2.96
CA HIS A 113 2.92 -23.46 -4.20
C HIS A 113 1.98 -23.35 -5.43
N PRO A 114 2.31 -22.54 -6.45
CA PRO A 114 1.39 -22.29 -7.57
C PRO A 114 1.07 -23.53 -8.42
N LEU A 115 1.98 -24.51 -8.50
CA LEU A 115 1.80 -25.69 -9.35
C LEU A 115 1.15 -26.89 -8.63
N TRP A 116 1.48 -27.13 -7.37
CA TRP A 116 1.07 -28.34 -6.63
C TRP A 116 0.35 -28.05 -5.32
N ARG A 117 0.12 -26.76 -5.00
CA ARG A 117 -0.77 -26.31 -3.93
C ARG A 117 -0.38 -26.72 -2.51
N THR A 118 0.87 -27.17 -2.27
CA THR A 118 1.38 -27.41 -0.91
C THR A 118 1.36 -26.12 -0.11
N ASP A 119 0.77 -26.20 1.08
CA ASP A 119 0.79 -25.19 2.14
C ASP A 119 1.74 -25.66 3.26
N HIS A 120 2.51 -24.74 3.83
CA HIS A 120 3.36 -24.99 4.99
C HIS A 120 2.71 -24.56 6.32
N ASP A 121 1.44 -24.14 6.26
CA ASP A 121 0.61 -23.69 7.38
C ASP A 121 1.20 -22.50 8.14
N ASN A 122 2.00 -21.66 7.47
CA ASN A 122 2.76 -20.60 8.13
C ASN A 122 2.89 -19.30 7.31
N ASN A 123 2.19 -19.19 6.17
CA ASN A 123 2.28 -18.05 5.24
C ASN A 123 3.70 -17.70 4.73
N VAL A 124 4.67 -18.60 4.87
CA VAL A 124 6.05 -18.44 4.42
C VAL A 124 6.34 -19.40 3.26
N GLY A 125 7.17 -18.99 2.31
CA GLY A 125 7.53 -19.82 1.17
C GLY A 125 8.52 -19.16 0.21
N LEU A 126 8.55 -19.64 -1.02
CA LEU A 126 9.32 -19.04 -2.12
C LEU A 126 8.84 -17.60 -2.34
N ASN A 127 9.75 -16.62 -2.25
CA ASN A 127 9.45 -15.19 -2.36
C ASN A 127 8.34 -14.70 -1.41
N ALA A 128 8.16 -15.37 -0.27
CA ALA A 128 7.08 -15.12 0.68
C ALA A 128 7.55 -15.18 2.14
N PRO A 129 7.20 -14.20 2.98
CA PRO A 129 6.54 -12.93 2.64
C PRO A 129 7.42 -12.08 1.71
N GLU A 130 6.81 -11.29 0.84
CA GLU A 130 7.57 -10.33 0.04
C GLU A 130 8.14 -9.25 0.97
N VAL A 131 9.41 -8.90 0.80
CA VAL A 131 10.05 -7.80 1.52
C VAL A 131 10.56 -6.79 0.51
N GLU A 132 10.06 -5.57 0.62
CA GLU A 132 10.44 -4.46 -0.22
C GLU A 132 11.27 -3.46 0.57
N TRP A 133 12.35 -2.97 -0.03
CA TRP A 133 13.36 -2.17 0.67
C TRP A 133 13.39 -0.74 0.13
N SER A 134 13.51 0.22 1.03
CA SER A 134 13.80 1.62 0.75
C SER A 134 14.88 2.13 1.71
N PHE A 135 15.53 3.24 1.39
CA PHE A 135 16.64 3.78 2.16
C PHE A 135 16.46 5.27 2.42
N GLU A 136 16.89 5.72 3.59
CA GLU A 136 16.87 7.13 4.00
C GLU A 136 18.28 7.56 4.43
N PRO A 137 18.86 8.65 3.86
CA PRO A 137 20.25 9.04 4.10
C PRO A 137 20.55 9.40 5.56
N ASP A 138 19.75 10.27 6.19
CA ASP A 138 20.09 10.86 7.49
C ASP A 138 19.27 10.24 8.63
N ALA A 139 19.36 8.91 8.78
CA ALA A 139 18.57 8.16 9.76
C ALA A 139 19.35 6.98 10.37
N ASP A 140 19.16 6.76 11.67
CA ASP A 140 19.73 5.64 12.44
C ASP A 140 18.69 4.55 12.78
N TRP A 141 17.48 4.69 12.27
CA TRP A 141 16.32 3.85 12.56
C TRP A 141 15.94 2.97 11.37
N ILE A 142 15.10 1.96 11.65
CA ILE A 142 14.43 1.13 10.65
C ILE A 142 12.92 1.27 10.84
N ASP A 143 12.21 1.65 9.78
CA ASP A 143 10.75 1.57 9.72
C ASP A 143 10.36 0.24 9.08
N ILE A 144 9.53 -0.54 9.77
CA ILE A 144 8.92 -1.76 9.24
C ILE A 144 7.43 -1.53 9.16
N THR A 145 6.89 -1.58 7.95
CA THR A 145 5.45 -1.57 7.69
C THR A 145 5.04 -2.95 7.20
N THR A 146 4.07 -3.58 7.86
CA THR A 146 3.43 -4.78 7.31
C THR A 146 2.10 -4.41 6.66
N VAL A 147 1.79 -5.08 5.56
CA VAL A 147 0.50 -4.97 4.89
C VAL A 147 -0.01 -6.38 4.63
N HIS A 148 -1.23 -6.67 5.09
CA HIS A 148 -1.89 -7.94 4.81
C HIS A 148 -2.80 -7.74 3.59
N LYS A 149 -2.24 -7.90 2.39
CA LYS A 149 -3.00 -7.63 1.17
C LYS A 149 -4.01 -8.75 0.93
N GLY A 150 -5.30 -8.45 1.07
CA GLY A 150 -6.39 -9.38 0.78
C GLY A 150 -6.66 -9.50 -0.72
N GLY A 151 -7.30 -10.60 -1.11
CA GLY A 151 -7.77 -10.86 -2.46
C GLY A 151 -6.65 -11.07 -3.48
N LEU A 152 -6.81 -12.08 -4.33
CA LEU A 152 -5.96 -12.31 -5.52
C LEU A 152 -6.11 -11.20 -6.58
N PHE A 153 -7.05 -10.28 -6.38
CA PHE A 153 -7.57 -9.35 -7.36
C PHE A 153 -7.49 -7.90 -6.86
N GLY A 154 -7.97 -6.95 -7.66
CA GLY A 154 -7.92 -5.54 -7.28
C GLY A 154 -6.66 -4.82 -7.76
N SER A 155 -6.04 -5.31 -8.83
CA SER A 155 -4.99 -4.58 -9.55
C SER A 155 -5.13 -4.78 -11.06
N ASP A 156 -4.95 -3.74 -11.85
CA ASP A 156 -4.98 -3.79 -13.32
C ASP A 156 -3.87 -2.91 -13.91
N TYR A 157 -3.54 -3.15 -15.18
CA TYR A 157 -2.48 -2.46 -15.90
C TYR A 157 -2.89 -2.14 -17.33
N ARG A 158 -2.52 -0.95 -17.80
CA ARG A 158 -2.63 -0.55 -19.20
C ARG A 158 -1.37 0.19 -19.64
N MET A 159 -0.89 -0.12 -20.83
CA MET A 159 0.09 0.75 -21.50
C MET A 159 -0.70 1.84 -22.22
N LEU A 160 -0.57 3.09 -21.76
CA LEU A 160 -1.11 4.25 -22.46
C LEU A 160 -0.06 4.81 -23.41
N PHE A 161 -0.51 5.57 -24.41
CA PHE A 161 0.33 6.43 -25.22
C PHE A 161 0.39 7.83 -24.59
N PRO A 162 1.47 8.59 -24.77
CA PRO A 162 1.53 9.98 -24.31
C PRO A 162 0.35 10.83 -24.80
N GLY A 163 -0.12 10.57 -26.03
CA GLY A 163 -1.28 11.25 -26.62
C GLY A 163 -2.63 10.95 -25.96
N ASP A 164 -2.74 9.88 -25.16
CA ASP A 164 -3.98 9.62 -24.40
C ASP A 164 -4.17 10.65 -23.28
N GLY A 165 -3.08 11.20 -22.75
CA GLY A 165 -3.07 12.26 -21.75
C GLY A 165 -3.89 11.94 -20.49
N ILE A 166 -4.38 13.00 -19.84
CA ILE A 166 -5.20 12.91 -18.63
C ILE A 166 -6.53 12.19 -18.87
N ASP A 167 -7.13 12.35 -20.05
CA ASP A 167 -8.38 11.69 -20.40
C ASP A 167 -8.22 10.17 -20.50
N GLY A 168 -7.07 9.71 -21.01
CA GLY A 168 -6.69 8.30 -21.02
C GLY A 168 -6.55 7.71 -19.62
N ILE A 169 -5.92 8.47 -18.71
CA ILE A 169 -5.76 8.12 -17.30
C ILE A 169 -7.14 7.96 -16.64
N LYS A 170 -8.00 8.97 -16.78
CA LYS A 170 -9.38 8.96 -16.22
C LYS A 170 -10.20 7.80 -16.76
N ARG A 171 -10.11 7.55 -18.07
CA ARG A 171 -10.83 6.44 -18.72
C ARG A 171 -10.38 5.10 -18.18
N PHE A 172 -9.07 4.86 -18.10
CA PHE A 172 -8.57 3.59 -17.56
C PHE A 172 -8.94 3.42 -16.08
N PHE A 173 -8.82 4.47 -15.27
CA PHE A 173 -9.26 4.47 -13.89
C PHE A 173 -10.74 4.08 -13.75
N LEU A 174 -11.63 4.72 -14.50
CA LEU A 174 -13.06 4.40 -14.50
C LEU A 174 -13.35 2.97 -14.96
N ASP A 175 -12.73 2.53 -16.07
CA ASP A 175 -12.86 1.17 -16.58
C ASP A 175 -12.53 0.14 -15.49
N THR A 176 -11.42 0.35 -14.78
CA THR A 176 -10.97 -0.54 -13.71
C THR A 176 -11.91 -0.50 -12.51
N LEU A 177 -12.34 0.68 -12.04
CA LEU A 177 -13.27 0.78 -10.92
C LEU A 177 -14.61 0.11 -11.21
N ILE A 178 -15.17 0.32 -12.41
CA ILE A 178 -16.42 -0.32 -12.82
C ILE A 178 -16.25 -1.84 -12.90
N ALA A 179 -15.13 -2.31 -13.48
CA ALA A 179 -14.85 -3.74 -13.60
C ALA A 179 -14.70 -4.42 -12.23
N PHE A 180 -14.03 -3.75 -11.29
CA PHE A 180 -13.81 -4.28 -9.94
C PHE A 180 -15.05 -4.18 -9.07
N GLY A 181 -15.74 -3.03 -9.13
CA GLY A 181 -16.95 -2.76 -8.36
C GLY A 181 -18.05 -3.78 -8.64
N LYS A 182 -18.37 -4.01 -9.93
CA LYS A 182 -19.41 -4.96 -10.34
C LYS A 182 -19.14 -6.42 -9.96
N ARG A 183 -17.85 -6.78 -9.82
CA ARG A 183 -17.41 -8.16 -9.57
C ARG A 183 -17.01 -8.41 -8.12
N GLY A 184 -17.07 -7.40 -7.26
CA GLY A 184 -16.64 -7.49 -5.86
C GLY A 184 -15.15 -7.76 -5.70
N LEU A 185 -14.30 -7.25 -6.61
CA LEU A 185 -12.85 -7.55 -6.62
C LEU A 185 -12.00 -6.66 -5.71
N ALA A 186 -12.60 -5.64 -5.09
CA ALA A 186 -11.89 -4.61 -4.32
C ALA A 186 -12.51 -4.28 -2.94
N CYS A 187 -13.58 -4.98 -2.54
CA CYS A 187 -14.40 -4.71 -1.33
C CYS A 187 -14.37 -3.23 -0.91
N GLN A 188 -14.90 -2.36 -1.76
CA GLN A 188 -14.99 -0.91 -1.60
C GLN A 188 -15.77 -0.49 -0.33
N PRO A 189 -15.49 0.69 0.28
CA PRO A 189 -14.66 1.78 -0.25
C PRO A 189 -13.16 1.50 -0.18
N ALA A 190 -12.47 1.50 -1.31
CA ALA A 190 -11.04 1.18 -1.34
C ALA A 190 -10.18 2.45 -1.25
N ILE A 191 -8.97 2.33 -0.70
CA ILE A 191 -7.88 3.25 -1.05
C ILE A 191 -7.38 2.83 -2.44
N VAL A 192 -7.40 3.73 -3.41
CA VAL A 192 -6.94 3.44 -4.76
C VAL A 192 -5.56 4.04 -4.98
N GLY A 193 -4.59 3.21 -5.32
CA GLY A 193 -3.25 3.64 -5.70
C GLY A 193 -3.05 3.53 -7.20
N ILE A 194 -2.45 4.54 -7.79
CA ILE A 194 -2.13 4.61 -9.20
C ILE A 194 -0.62 4.72 -9.34
N GLY A 195 -0.04 3.80 -10.10
CA GLY A 195 1.33 3.92 -10.58
C GLY A 195 1.28 4.57 -11.96
N LEU A 196 2.01 5.66 -12.16
CA LEU A 196 2.03 6.38 -13.43
C LEU A 196 3.47 6.55 -13.95
N GLY A 197 3.77 5.93 -15.09
CA GLY A 197 5.10 5.95 -15.67
C GLY A 197 6.07 4.93 -15.05
N GLY A 198 7.37 5.14 -15.24
CA GLY A 198 8.40 4.12 -14.99
C GLY A 198 8.47 3.05 -16.09
N SER A 199 9.22 1.97 -15.82
CA SER A 199 9.06 0.72 -16.55
C SER A 199 7.83 -0.04 -16.03
N LYS A 200 7.30 -1.00 -16.79
CA LYS A 200 6.07 -1.73 -16.45
C LYS A 200 6.07 -2.32 -15.03
N ASP A 201 7.19 -2.90 -14.60
CA ASP A 201 7.38 -3.46 -13.26
C ASP A 201 7.37 -2.36 -12.18
N ILE A 202 8.06 -1.24 -12.42
CA ILE A 202 8.06 -0.09 -11.51
C ILE A 202 6.68 0.55 -11.40
N THR A 203 5.92 0.66 -12.49
CA THR A 203 4.53 1.13 -12.46
C THR A 203 3.69 0.32 -11.48
N MET A 204 3.77 -1.01 -11.57
CA MET A 204 3.04 -1.93 -10.67
C MET A 204 3.50 -1.82 -9.21
N VAL A 205 4.78 -1.54 -8.98
CA VAL A 205 5.31 -1.30 -7.63
C VAL A 205 4.77 0.02 -7.08
N LEU A 206 4.91 1.13 -7.82
CA LEU A 206 4.45 2.46 -7.42
C LEU A 206 2.96 2.47 -7.11
N GLY A 207 2.13 1.87 -7.97
CA GLY A 207 0.69 1.82 -7.72
C GLY A 207 0.31 1.00 -6.48
N LYS A 208 1.02 -0.11 -6.23
CA LYS A 208 0.81 -0.90 -5.00
C LYS A 208 1.28 -0.14 -3.77
N GLN A 209 2.45 0.49 -3.81
CA GLN A 209 2.95 1.34 -2.73
C GLN A 209 1.97 2.49 -2.46
N ALA A 210 1.49 3.19 -3.49
CA ALA A 210 0.53 4.28 -3.36
C ALA A 210 -0.75 3.81 -2.64
N ALA A 211 -1.31 2.66 -3.04
CA ALA A 211 -2.52 2.11 -2.42
C ALA A 211 -2.29 1.67 -0.96
N CYS A 212 -1.11 1.14 -0.65
CA CYS A 212 -0.84 0.47 0.62
C CYS A 212 -0.16 1.38 1.64
N LEU A 213 0.62 2.38 1.23
CA LEU A 213 1.52 3.12 2.10
C LEU A 213 1.15 4.58 2.29
N ARG A 214 0.31 5.14 1.42
CA ARG A 214 -0.26 6.46 1.64
C ARG A 214 -1.45 6.38 2.57
N THR A 215 -1.59 7.39 3.41
CA THR A 215 -2.67 7.50 4.38
C THR A 215 -3.84 8.26 3.77
N VAL A 216 -5.06 7.92 4.19
CA VAL A 216 -6.25 8.65 3.77
C VAL A 216 -6.09 10.13 4.18
N GLY A 217 -6.31 11.03 3.22
CA GLY A 217 -6.13 12.47 3.38
C GLY A 217 -4.76 13.00 2.94
N ASP A 218 -3.76 12.14 2.77
CA ASP A 218 -2.44 12.54 2.25
C ASP A 218 -2.56 12.97 0.78
N ARG A 219 -1.89 14.06 0.37
CA ARG A 219 -1.79 14.53 -1.01
C ARG A 219 -0.36 14.47 -1.55
N ASN A 220 -0.21 14.26 -2.85
CA ASN A 220 1.11 14.34 -3.47
C ASN A 220 1.72 15.75 -3.26
N PRO A 221 3.03 15.88 -2.98
CA PRO A 221 3.69 17.20 -2.89
C PRO A 221 3.69 17.96 -4.22
N ASP A 222 3.58 17.27 -5.36
CA ASP A 222 3.36 17.90 -6.65
C ASP A 222 1.88 18.35 -6.75
N PRO A 223 1.61 19.66 -6.96
CA PRO A 223 0.26 20.20 -6.98
C PRO A 223 -0.60 19.71 -8.15
N ASP A 224 -0.01 19.39 -9.30
CA ASP A 224 -0.74 18.89 -10.46
C ASP A 224 -1.17 17.43 -10.23
N ILE A 225 -0.29 16.63 -9.62
CA ILE A 225 -0.63 15.26 -9.21
C ILE A 225 -1.70 15.28 -8.10
N ALA A 226 -1.57 16.15 -7.11
CA ALA A 226 -2.55 16.28 -6.03
C ALA A 226 -3.93 16.71 -6.54
N ALA A 227 -3.99 17.62 -7.51
CA ALA A 227 -5.25 18.01 -8.15
C ALA A 227 -5.91 16.82 -8.88
N LEU A 228 -5.10 16.03 -9.60
CA LEU A 228 -5.60 14.83 -10.28
C LEU A 228 -6.08 13.74 -9.31
N GLU A 229 -5.41 13.54 -8.17
CA GLU A 229 -5.87 12.63 -7.11
C GLU A 229 -7.29 12.99 -6.64
N LEU A 230 -7.53 14.27 -6.36
CA LEU A 230 -8.85 14.76 -5.92
C LEU A 230 -9.91 14.58 -7.02
N GLU A 231 -9.57 14.93 -8.25
CA GLU A 231 -10.47 14.78 -9.39
C GLU A 231 -10.84 13.30 -9.62
N LEU A 232 -9.87 12.38 -9.54
CA LEU A 232 -10.12 10.95 -9.67
C LEU A 232 -10.95 10.40 -8.50
N LYS A 233 -10.75 10.90 -7.28
CA LYS A 233 -11.59 10.53 -6.13
C LYS A 233 -13.04 10.94 -6.34
N GLU A 234 -13.28 12.17 -6.80
CA GLU A 234 -14.62 12.65 -7.13
C GLU A 234 -15.25 11.81 -8.24
N LEU A 235 -14.49 11.59 -9.31
CA LEU A 235 -14.92 10.79 -10.46
C LEU A 235 -15.29 9.36 -10.05
N GLY A 236 -14.46 8.70 -9.23
CA GLY A 236 -14.70 7.34 -8.74
C GLY A 236 -15.99 7.24 -7.90
N ASN A 237 -16.25 8.23 -7.05
CA ASN A 237 -17.45 8.29 -6.22
C ASN A 237 -18.71 8.75 -6.98
N SER A 238 -18.56 9.31 -8.19
CA SER A 238 -19.68 9.66 -9.07
C SER A 238 -20.24 8.49 -9.92
N ILE A 239 -19.61 7.31 -9.88
CA ILE A 239 -19.99 6.13 -10.70
C ILE A 239 -21.40 5.60 -10.35
N GLY A 240 -21.90 5.92 -9.15
CA GLY A 240 -23.16 5.39 -8.63
C GLY A 240 -23.03 4.03 -7.95
N MET A 241 -21.79 3.64 -7.62
CA MET A 241 -21.46 2.48 -6.80
C MET A 241 -20.90 2.94 -5.46
N GLY A 242 -21.40 2.35 -4.38
CA GLY A 242 -20.94 2.57 -3.03
C GLY A 242 -20.27 1.33 -2.44
N ALA A 243 -20.39 1.21 -1.13
CA ALA A 243 -19.83 0.13 -0.33
C ALA A 243 -20.20 -1.24 -0.90
N MET A 244 -19.20 -2.14 -1.00
CA MET A 244 -19.32 -3.48 -1.60
C MET A 244 -19.91 -3.53 -3.03
N GLY A 245 -20.09 -2.38 -3.71
CA GLY A 245 -20.58 -2.29 -5.08
C GLY A 245 -22.10 -2.14 -5.17
N PHE A 246 -22.77 -1.96 -4.03
CA PHE A 246 -24.17 -1.59 -3.98
C PHE A 246 -24.38 -0.19 -4.57
N ILE A 247 -25.63 0.15 -4.89
CA ILE A 247 -25.97 1.49 -5.37
C ILE A 247 -25.64 2.50 -4.26
N GLY A 248 -24.84 3.52 -4.58
CA GLY A 248 -24.35 4.49 -3.61
C GLY A 248 -23.26 5.40 -4.18
N SER A 249 -22.51 6.07 -3.29
CA SER A 249 -21.46 7.02 -3.65
C SER A 249 -20.12 6.78 -2.94
N SER A 250 -19.99 5.73 -2.13
CA SER A 250 -18.74 5.40 -1.43
C SER A 250 -17.93 4.30 -2.12
N MET A 251 -17.39 4.59 -3.30
CA MET A 251 -16.55 3.66 -4.06
C MET A 251 -15.08 3.70 -3.61
N CYS A 252 -14.58 4.91 -3.36
CA CYS A 252 -13.18 5.16 -3.04
C CYS A 252 -13.11 6.09 -1.82
N VAL A 253 -12.49 5.62 -0.74
CA VAL A 253 -12.21 6.50 0.41
C VAL A 253 -11.15 7.52 0.03
N ASP A 254 -10.18 7.10 -0.80
CA ASP A 254 -9.15 7.98 -1.31
C ASP A 254 -8.50 7.45 -2.60
N VAL A 255 -7.84 8.35 -3.32
CA VAL A 255 -7.03 8.06 -4.50
C VAL A 255 -5.66 8.70 -4.33
N HIS A 256 -4.61 7.94 -4.62
CA HIS A 256 -3.23 8.37 -4.54
C HIS A 256 -2.46 8.00 -5.81
N ILE A 257 -1.59 8.90 -6.25
CA ILE A 257 -0.75 8.70 -7.44
C ILE A 257 0.71 8.82 -7.02
N GLU A 258 1.51 7.83 -7.44
CA GLU A 258 2.96 7.92 -7.42
C GLU A 258 3.51 7.73 -8.83
N ALA A 259 4.38 8.64 -9.22
CA ALA A 259 4.86 8.77 -10.58
C ALA A 259 6.34 8.42 -10.70
N GLY A 260 6.73 7.92 -11.87
CA GLY A 260 8.11 7.75 -12.27
C GLY A 260 8.30 8.19 -13.72
N PHE A 261 9.48 8.70 -14.06
CA PHE A 261 9.77 9.04 -15.45
C PHE A 261 9.68 7.80 -16.34
N THR A 262 9.10 7.98 -17.54
CA THR A 262 8.77 6.91 -18.47
C THR A 262 9.48 7.09 -19.81
N HIS A 263 9.49 6.03 -20.63
CA HIS A 263 9.96 6.08 -22.00
C HIS A 263 9.11 7.07 -22.83
N THR A 264 9.74 7.87 -23.69
CA THR A 264 9.07 8.93 -24.47
C THR A 264 7.89 8.45 -25.32
N GLY A 265 7.93 7.19 -25.76
CA GLY A 265 6.87 6.57 -26.56
C GLY A 265 5.73 5.89 -25.78
N GLY A 266 5.77 5.83 -24.44
CA GLY A 266 4.77 5.10 -23.66
C GLY A 266 4.58 5.63 -22.24
N MET A 267 3.37 5.47 -21.72
CA MET A 267 2.99 5.89 -20.37
C MET A 267 2.30 4.70 -19.70
N PRO A 268 3.05 3.77 -19.09
CA PRO A 268 2.45 2.66 -18.36
C PRO A 268 1.68 3.20 -17.17
N MET A 269 0.51 2.62 -16.92
CA MET A 269 -0.33 2.97 -15.78
C MET A 269 -0.84 1.69 -15.12
N SER A 270 -0.86 1.67 -13.80
CA SER A 270 -1.51 0.62 -13.02
C SER A 270 -2.49 1.23 -12.02
N VAL A 271 -3.54 0.47 -11.71
CA VAL A 271 -4.55 0.84 -10.71
C VAL A 271 -4.60 -0.29 -9.70
N HIS A 272 -4.46 0.02 -8.42
CA HIS A 272 -4.46 -0.93 -7.31
C HIS A 272 -5.48 -0.49 -6.28
N THR A 273 -6.19 -1.44 -5.69
CA THR A 273 -7.18 -1.17 -4.64
C THR A 273 -6.74 -1.81 -3.35
N PHE A 274 -6.81 -1.07 -2.25
CA PHE A 274 -6.66 -1.59 -0.90
C PHE A 274 -8.02 -1.56 -0.23
N CYS A 275 -8.57 -2.75 -0.07
CA CYS A 275 -9.97 -2.96 0.30
C CYS A 275 -10.30 -2.50 1.71
N LEU A 276 -11.58 -2.65 2.08
CA LEU A 276 -12.12 -2.23 3.38
C LEU A 276 -11.40 -2.75 4.62
N SER A 277 -10.62 -3.82 4.50
CA SER A 277 -9.86 -4.31 5.65
C SER A 277 -8.63 -3.45 5.95
N SER A 278 -8.17 -2.61 5.01
CA SER A 278 -7.07 -1.63 5.15
C SER A 278 -5.94 -2.04 6.11
N ARG A 279 -5.47 -3.28 5.99
CA ARG A 279 -4.61 -3.93 6.98
C ARG A 279 -3.17 -3.48 6.88
N ARG A 280 -2.83 -2.43 7.62
CA ARG A 280 -1.50 -1.83 7.66
C ARG A 280 -1.10 -1.53 9.10
N ALA A 281 0.16 -1.79 9.43
CA ALA A 281 0.73 -1.32 10.68
C ALA A 281 2.22 -1.03 10.50
N THR A 282 2.67 0.05 11.13
CA THR A 282 4.06 0.51 11.06
C THR A 282 4.68 0.59 12.44
N VAL A 283 5.94 0.18 12.54
CA VAL A 283 6.79 0.39 13.71
C VAL A 283 8.12 0.99 13.26
N ARG A 284 8.59 2.00 13.99
CA ARG A 284 9.96 2.50 13.92
C ARG A 284 10.78 1.85 15.02
N ILE A 285 12.01 1.46 14.70
CA ILE A 285 12.98 0.88 15.63
C ILE A 285 14.26 1.71 15.55
N HIS A 286 14.65 2.37 16.64
CA HIS A 286 15.85 3.19 16.72
C HIS A 286 17.10 2.37 17.06
N ALA A 287 18.29 2.95 16.85
CA ALA A 287 19.56 2.27 17.09
C ALA A 287 19.77 1.82 18.55
N ASP A 288 19.10 2.47 19.50
CA ASP A 288 19.11 2.12 20.93
C ASP A 288 18.13 0.98 21.29
N GLY A 289 17.35 0.49 20.32
CA GLY A 289 16.36 -0.56 20.47
C GLY A 289 14.97 -0.07 20.89
N SER A 290 14.77 1.23 21.10
CA SER A 290 13.45 1.80 21.36
C SER A 290 12.54 1.67 20.13
N THR A 291 11.25 1.41 20.37
CA THR A 291 10.25 1.20 19.32
C THR A 291 9.08 2.17 19.46
N GLY A 292 8.48 2.53 18.32
CA GLY A 292 7.31 3.41 18.28
C GLY A 292 6.37 3.08 17.12
N HIS A 293 5.08 2.89 17.41
CA HIS A 293 4.07 2.67 16.38
C HIS A 293 3.69 3.97 15.69
N ARG A 294 3.32 3.87 14.41
CA ARG A 294 2.93 5.01 13.58
C ARG A 294 1.78 4.62 12.66
N THR A 295 0.86 5.56 12.43
CA THR A 295 -0.20 5.40 11.40
C THR A 295 0.37 5.63 10.00
N ASP A 296 1.22 6.65 9.86
CA ASP A 296 1.88 7.02 8.60
C ASP A 296 3.22 6.28 8.44
N PRO A 297 3.38 5.45 7.38
CA PRO A 297 4.64 4.80 7.02
C PRO A 297 5.77 5.76 6.62
N GLN A 298 5.46 7.00 6.22
CA GLN A 298 6.42 7.96 5.66
C GLN A 298 7.28 7.36 4.54
N TRP A 299 6.70 6.51 3.69
CA TRP A 299 7.47 5.76 2.69
C TRP A 299 8.07 6.67 1.60
N PHE A 300 7.31 7.67 1.17
CA PHE A 300 7.67 8.55 0.07
C PHE A 300 8.34 9.84 0.56
N THR A 301 9.64 9.76 0.83
CA THR A 301 10.45 10.89 1.29
C THR A 301 10.91 11.76 0.11
N PRO A 302 11.37 13.01 0.34
CA PRO A 302 12.02 13.81 -0.70
C PRO A 302 13.19 13.06 -1.35
N TYR A 303 13.92 12.25 -0.57
CA TYR A 303 14.98 11.40 -1.11
C TYR A 303 14.44 10.38 -2.10
N HIS A 304 13.33 9.69 -1.79
CA HIS A 304 12.69 8.75 -2.71
C HIS A 304 12.19 9.43 -4.00
N ARG A 305 11.63 10.65 -3.89
CA ARG A 305 11.05 11.42 -5.01
C ARG A 305 12.02 12.33 -5.75
N ARG A 306 13.34 12.11 -5.61
CA ARG A 306 14.37 12.88 -6.33
C ARG A 306 14.16 12.81 -7.85
N GLU A 307 14.12 13.96 -8.50
CA GLU A 307 13.91 14.05 -9.95
C GLU A 307 15.19 13.76 -10.75
N THR A 308 16.33 14.21 -10.21
CA THR A 308 17.62 14.11 -10.86
C THR A 308 18.71 13.89 -9.82
N VAL A 309 19.94 13.79 -10.31
CA VAL A 309 21.15 13.77 -9.49
C VAL A 309 21.90 15.09 -9.68
N GLU A 310 22.92 15.33 -8.85
CA GLU A 310 23.89 16.40 -9.06
C GLU A 310 24.71 16.13 -10.34
N TRP A 311 24.10 16.42 -11.49
CA TRP A 311 24.71 16.26 -12.81
C TRP A 311 24.83 17.61 -13.50
N THR A 312 26.06 17.98 -13.83
CA THR A 312 26.34 19.15 -14.66
C THR A 312 26.45 18.69 -16.11
N PRO A 313 25.57 19.15 -17.02
CA PRO A 313 25.71 18.84 -18.44
C PRO A 313 27.07 19.33 -18.95
N PRO A 314 27.70 18.64 -19.92
CA PRO A 314 28.86 19.18 -20.61
C PRO A 314 28.51 20.57 -21.16
N SER A 315 29.34 21.58 -20.88
CA SER A 315 29.20 22.89 -21.51
C SER A 315 29.17 22.71 -23.01
N GLU A 316 28.20 23.30 -23.71
CA GLU A 316 28.17 23.32 -25.17
C GLU A 316 29.53 23.79 -25.69
N ALA A 317 30.37 22.85 -26.13
CA ALA A 317 31.64 23.18 -26.74
C ALA A 317 31.31 24.07 -27.93
N SER A 318 31.83 25.29 -27.89
CA SER A 318 31.52 26.39 -28.79
C SER A 318 31.33 25.89 -30.22
N SER A 319 30.20 26.29 -30.79
CA SER A 319 29.97 26.43 -32.23
C SER A 319 31.26 26.37 -33.05
N ARG A 320 31.37 25.31 -33.85
CA ARG A 320 32.10 25.23 -35.10
C ARG A 320 32.65 26.59 -35.56
N SER A 321 33.94 26.85 -35.33
CA SER A 321 34.68 27.77 -36.17
C SER A 321 34.78 27.12 -37.56
N ALA A 322 34.17 27.79 -38.53
CA ALA A 322 34.24 27.48 -39.96
C ALA A 322 35.67 27.39 -40.48
#